data_AF-A0A2V6LQH0-F1
#
_entry.id   AF-A0A2V6LQH0-F1
#
_cell.length_a   1.000
_cell.length_b   1.000
_cell.length_c   1.000
_cell.angle_alpha   90.00
_cell.angle_beta   90.00
_cell.angle_gamma   90.00
#
_symmetry.space_group_name_H-M   'P 1'
#
loop_
_entity.id
_entity.type
_entity.pdbx_description
1 polymer ?
#
loop_
_entity_poly.entity_id
_entity_poly.type
_entity_poly.pdbx_seq_one_letter_code
_entity_poly.pdbx_strand_id
1 'polypeptide(L)'
;ADRLANAVAVATLYSTPAIVIDFGTAVTFDIVAADNAYIGGVIAPGLEAMTNFLYDRTALLPRISLREPRSAIGKSTNQAMLAGAIFGYRGLVREILQRITAEKSWKGKVRVVATGGYAKLIARKLPEVETVHENLTLEGLRLVGCMNSGWSALGEICGM
;
A
#
# COMPACT_ATOMS: atom_id res chain seq x y z
N ALA A 1 8.57 10.95 -3.68
CA ALA A 1 9.95 10.41 -3.83
C ALA A 1 9.92 8.92 -3.55
N ASP A 2 9.45 8.54 -2.37
CA ASP A 2 8.82 7.26 -2.02
C ASP A 2 8.12 6.49 -3.17
N ARG A 3 7.18 7.10 -3.91
CA ARG A 3 6.42 6.42 -4.98
C ARG A 3 7.32 5.87 -6.11
N LEU A 4 8.33 6.63 -6.52
CA LEU A 4 9.29 6.20 -7.53
C LEU A 4 10.25 5.14 -6.97
N ALA A 5 10.66 5.27 -5.70
CA ALA A 5 11.44 4.24 -5.03
C ALA A 5 10.67 2.91 -4.98
N ASN A 6 9.39 2.94 -4.58
CA ASN A 6 8.49 1.79 -4.59
C ASN A 6 8.37 1.16 -5.99
N ALA A 7 8.25 1.98 -7.03
CA ALA A 7 8.18 1.51 -8.41
C ALA A 7 9.48 0.82 -8.85
N VAL A 8 10.66 1.37 -8.52
CA VAL A 8 11.95 0.75 -8.82
C VAL A 8 12.13 -0.56 -8.05
N ALA A 9 11.76 -0.58 -6.77
CA ALA A 9 11.81 -1.78 -5.94
C ALA A 9 10.95 -2.90 -6.53
N VAL A 10 9.69 -2.59 -6.87
CA VAL A 10 8.79 -3.62 -7.41
C VAL A 10 9.23 -4.12 -8.78
N ALA A 11 9.77 -3.24 -9.63
CA ALA A 11 10.27 -3.62 -10.95
C ALA A 11 11.55 -4.46 -10.90
N THR A 12 12.35 -4.32 -9.82
CA THR A 12 13.63 -5.03 -9.68
C THR A 12 13.47 -6.35 -8.93
N LEU A 13 12.67 -6.37 -7.86
CA LEU A 13 12.58 -7.48 -6.91
C LEU A 13 11.40 -8.41 -7.19
N TYR A 14 10.46 -7.96 -8.01
CA TYR A 14 9.27 -8.70 -8.40
C TYR A 14 9.06 -8.60 -9.92
N SER A 15 8.06 -9.31 -10.42
CA SER A 15 7.66 -9.21 -11.83
C SER A 15 6.65 -8.08 -12.05
N THR A 16 6.76 -7.40 -13.19
CA THR A 16 5.77 -6.45 -13.68
C THR A 16 4.87 -7.10 -14.75
N PRO A 17 3.61 -6.64 -14.96
CA PRO A 17 3.00 -5.46 -14.36
C PRO A 17 2.71 -5.63 -12.86
N ALA A 18 2.80 -4.53 -12.11
CA ALA A 18 2.64 -4.54 -10.67
C ALA A 18 1.91 -3.29 -10.15
N ILE A 19 1.29 -3.43 -8.99
CA ILE A 19 0.68 -2.36 -8.20
C ILE A 19 1.32 -2.42 -6.82
N VAL A 20 1.91 -1.31 -6.38
CA VAL A 20 2.35 -1.14 -5.00
C VAL A 20 1.30 -0.37 -4.22
N ILE A 21 0.87 -0.89 -3.07
CA ILE A 21 -0.01 -0.21 -2.13
C ILE A 21 0.80 0.23 -0.91
N ASP A 22 1.03 1.53 -0.76
CA ASP A 22 1.76 2.06 0.40
C ASP A 22 0.77 2.56 1.46
N PHE A 23 0.72 1.91 2.61
CA PHE A 23 -0.16 2.26 3.73
C PHE A 23 0.50 3.27 4.69
N GLY A 24 0.83 4.46 4.17
CA GLY A 24 1.40 5.59 4.91
C GLY A 24 0.36 6.62 5.37
N THR A 25 0.80 7.87 5.55
CA THR A 25 -0.06 9.02 5.91
C THR A 25 -1.17 9.25 4.88
N ALA A 26 -0.82 9.11 3.61
CA ALA A 26 -1.76 8.84 2.53
C ALA A 26 -1.56 7.37 2.12
N VAL A 27 -2.58 6.78 1.52
CA VAL A 27 -2.41 5.50 0.83
C VAL A 27 -2.26 5.73 -0.66
N THR A 28 -1.16 5.24 -1.21
CA THR A 28 -0.90 5.31 -2.65
C THR A 28 -1.07 3.95 -3.29
N PHE A 29 -1.52 3.96 -4.54
CA PHE A 29 -1.46 2.83 -5.46
C PHE A 29 -0.54 3.26 -6.59
N ASP A 30 0.62 2.64 -6.69
CA ASP A 30 1.65 2.97 -7.67
C ASP A 30 1.69 1.87 -8.73
N ILE A 31 1.37 2.24 -9.97
CA ILE A 31 1.17 1.27 -11.04
C ILE A 31 2.38 1.24 -11.95
N VAL A 32 2.91 0.04 -12.15
CA VAL A 32 4.05 -0.25 -13.02
C VAL A 32 3.62 -1.22 -14.11
N ALA A 33 3.83 -0.85 -15.37
CA ALA A 33 3.53 -1.67 -16.54
C ALA A 33 4.58 -2.77 -16.76
N ALA A 34 4.28 -3.72 -17.65
CA ALA A 34 5.11 -4.89 -17.93
C ALA A 34 6.50 -4.56 -18.52
N ASP A 35 6.67 -3.35 -19.06
CA ASP A 35 7.93 -2.80 -19.54
C ASP A 35 8.67 -1.98 -18.47
N ASN A 36 8.28 -2.15 -17.20
CA ASN A 36 8.79 -1.42 -16.03
C ASN A 36 8.49 0.09 -16.03
N ALA A 37 7.63 0.58 -16.95
CA ALA A 37 7.21 1.98 -16.92
C ALA A 37 6.28 2.25 -15.73
N TYR A 38 6.58 3.28 -14.94
CA TYR A 38 5.61 3.84 -14.00
C TYR A 38 4.57 4.63 -14.78
N ILE A 39 3.31 4.21 -14.70
CA ILE A 39 2.23 4.75 -15.55
C ILE A 39 1.18 5.58 -14.78
N GLY A 40 1.43 5.83 -13.50
CA GLY A 40 0.57 6.67 -12.67
C GLY A 40 0.13 6.00 -11.38
N GLY A 41 -0.90 6.56 -10.76
CA GLY A 41 -1.40 6.03 -9.52
C GLY A 41 -2.63 6.69 -8.93
N VAL A 42 -3.10 6.10 -7.84
CA VAL A 42 -4.25 6.57 -7.07
C VAL A 42 -3.76 6.99 -5.69
N ILE A 43 -4.33 8.06 -5.13
CA ILE A 43 -4.04 8.54 -3.78
C ILE A 43 -5.35 8.58 -3.00
N ALA A 44 -5.37 7.94 -1.83
CA ALA A 44 -6.49 7.93 -0.90
C ALA A 44 -6.05 8.41 0.50
N PRO A 45 -6.97 8.88 1.35
CA PRO A 45 -6.66 9.22 2.73
C PRO A 45 -6.12 8.01 3.51
N GLY A 46 -5.07 8.19 4.30
CA GLY A 46 -4.56 7.17 5.23
C GLY A 46 -5.58 6.74 6.27
N LEU A 47 -5.45 5.50 6.76
CA LEU A 47 -6.35 4.97 7.79
C LEU A 47 -6.37 5.82 9.05
N GLU A 48 -5.17 6.16 9.53
CA GLU A 48 -5.01 6.95 10.74
C GLU A 48 -5.52 8.39 10.55
N ALA A 49 -5.29 8.98 9.38
CA ALA A 49 -5.83 10.29 9.03
C ALA A 49 -7.37 10.30 9.10
N MET A 50 -8.03 9.26 8.60
CA MET A 50 -9.50 9.16 8.65
C MET A 50 -10.02 8.98 10.08
N THR A 51 -9.41 8.12 10.90
CA THR A 51 -9.88 7.94 12.28
C THR A 51 -9.58 9.15 13.16
N ASN A 52 -8.44 9.82 12.95
CA ASN A 52 -8.11 11.04 13.66
C ASN A 52 -9.06 12.17 13.25
N PHE A 53 -9.41 12.29 11.96
CA PHE A 53 -10.41 13.26 11.52
C PHE A 53 -11.75 13.10 12.24
N LEU A 54 -12.24 11.87 12.43
CA LEU A 54 -13.48 11.61 13.17
C LEU A 54 -13.39 12.06 14.63
N TYR A 55 -12.25 11.77 15.28
CA TYR A 55 -11.99 12.21 16.65
C TYR A 55 -11.91 13.74 16.76
N ASP A 56 -11.17 14.39 15.87
CA ASP A 56 -10.91 15.83 15.93
C ASP A 56 -12.15 16.68 15.56
N ARG A 57 -13.05 16.14 14.72
CA ARG A 57 -14.18 16.90 14.15
C ARG A 57 -15.53 16.58 14.76
N THR A 58 -15.58 15.73 15.79
CA THR A 58 -16.84 15.40 16.45
C THR A 58 -16.69 15.37 17.97
N ALA A 59 -17.70 15.82 18.70
CA ALA A 59 -17.62 15.98 20.15
C ALA A 59 -17.58 14.65 20.93
N LEU A 60 -18.07 13.55 20.34
CA LEU A 60 -18.35 12.29 21.05
C LEU A 60 -17.62 11.08 20.48
N LEU A 61 -16.95 11.18 19.32
CA LEU A 61 -16.19 10.05 18.78
C LEU A 61 -14.81 10.02 19.45
N PRO A 62 -14.44 8.92 20.11
CA PRO A 62 -13.16 8.82 20.79
C PRO A 62 -12.03 8.43 19.83
N ARG A 63 -10.80 8.68 20.28
CA ARG A 63 -9.62 8.16 19.59
C ARG A 63 -9.61 6.63 19.69
N ILE A 64 -9.36 5.95 18.57
CA ILE A 64 -9.34 4.48 18.51
C ILE A 64 -7.97 3.96 18.09
N SER A 65 -7.54 2.85 18.68
CA SER A 65 -6.40 2.08 18.20
C SER A 65 -6.90 1.06 17.16
N LEU A 66 -6.35 1.17 15.95
CA LEU A 66 -6.67 0.27 14.84
C LEU A 66 -6.19 -1.15 15.13
N ARG A 67 -7.09 -2.11 14.94
CA ARG A 67 -6.90 -3.56 15.11
C ARG A 67 -8.05 -4.28 14.44
N GLU A 68 -7.97 -5.60 14.34
CA GLU A 68 -9.07 -6.37 13.75
C GLU A 68 -10.36 -6.25 14.57
N PRO A 69 -11.47 -5.83 13.97
CA PRO A 69 -12.78 -5.88 14.60
C PRO A 69 -13.30 -7.33 14.68
N ARG A 70 -14.04 -7.65 15.74
CA ARG A 70 -14.68 -8.97 15.92
C ARG A 70 -15.97 -9.13 15.11
N SER A 71 -16.63 -8.02 14.75
CA SER A 71 -17.91 -7.99 14.05
C SER A 71 -18.01 -6.72 13.19
N ALA A 72 -18.74 -6.79 12.08
CA ALA A 72 -19.09 -5.63 11.27
C ALA A 72 -20.14 -4.73 11.94
N ILE A 73 -20.95 -5.29 12.85
CA ILE A 73 -21.96 -4.54 13.60
C ILE A 73 -21.41 -4.26 14.99
N GLY A 74 -20.91 -3.05 15.19
CA GLY A 74 -20.43 -2.59 16.48
C GLY A 74 -21.57 -2.35 17.47
N LYS A 75 -21.35 -2.70 18.75
CA LYS A 75 -22.29 -2.46 19.87
C LYS A 75 -21.83 -1.33 20.80
N SER A 76 -20.77 -0.64 20.43
CA SER A 76 -20.32 0.61 21.04
C SER A 76 -19.71 1.50 19.95
N THR A 77 -19.58 2.80 20.22
CA THR A 77 -18.95 3.77 19.30
C THR A 77 -17.57 3.30 18.83
N ASN A 78 -16.72 2.83 19.75
CA ASN A 78 -15.40 2.29 19.42
C ASN A 78 -15.49 1.12 18.45
N GLN A 79 -16.42 0.18 18.69
CA GLN A 79 -16.59 -0.98 17.83
C GLN A 79 -17.12 -0.59 16.44
N ALA A 80 -18.08 0.35 16.38
CA ALA A 80 -18.65 0.83 15.13
C ALA A 80 -17.60 1.57 14.28
N MET A 81 -16.83 2.48 14.89
CA MET A 81 -15.73 3.17 14.21
C MET A 81 -14.65 2.19 13.73
N LEU A 82 -14.27 1.22 14.56
CA LEU A 82 -13.26 0.22 14.20
C LEU A 82 -13.74 -0.68 13.04
N ALA A 83 -15.00 -1.09 13.05
CA ALA A 83 -15.60 -1.86 11.96
C ALA A 83 -15.59 -1.07 10.65
N GLY A 84 -16.04 0.20 10.69
CA GLY A 84 -16.04 1.09 9.53
C GLY A 84 -14.63 1.34 9.00
N ALA A 85 -13.67 1.62 9.88
CA ALA A 85 -12.29 1.85 9.50
C ALA A 85 -11.69 0.61 8.82
N ILE A 86 -11.78 -0.58 9.40
CA ILE A 86 -11.09 -1.76 8.85
C ILE A 86 -11.82 -2.37 7.66
N PHE A 87 -13.12 -2.61 7.76
CA PHE A 87 -13.88 -3.22 6.66
C PHE A 87 -14.08 -2.24 5.51
N GLY A 88 -14.37 -0.97 5.80
CA GLY A 88 -14.48 0.08 4.79
C GLY A 88 -13.18 0.26 4.03
N TYR A 89 -12.03 0.27 4.71
CA TYR A 89 -10.75 0.39 4.02
C TYR A 89 -10.42 -0.80 3.12
N ARG A 90 -10.73 -2.02 3.57
CA ARG A 90 -10.60 -3.21 2.71
C ARG A 90 -11.50 -3.11 1.48
N GLY A 91 -12.72 -2.56 1.63
CA GLY A 91 -13.61 -2.26 0.52
C GLY A 91 -13.01 -1.25 -0.46
N LEU A 92 -12.48 -0.14 0.06
CA LEU A 92 -11.80 0.89 -0.73
C LEU A 92 -10.63 0.31 -1.53
N VAL A 93 -9.76 -0.48 -0.87
CA VAL A 93 -8.61 -1.10 -1.54
C VAL A 93 -9.07 -2.07 -2.64
N ARG A 94 -10.06 -2.91 -2.33
CA ARG A 94 -10.61 -3.87 -3.31
C ARG A 94 -11.18 -3.16 -4.53
N GLU A 95 -12.02 -2.14 -4.32
CA GLU A 95 -12.64 -1.39 -5.41
C GLU A 95 -11.58 -0.73 -6.29
N ILE A 96 -10.59 -0.05 -5.69
CA ILE A 96 -9.51 0.59 -6.45
C ILE A 96 -8.71 -0.42 -7.27
N LEU A 97 -8.33 -1.56 -6.66
CA LEU A 97 -7.62 -2.62 -7.39
C LEU A 97 -8.46 -3.18 -8.54
N GLN A 98 -9.76 -3.40 -8.32
CA GLN A 98 -10.67 -3.87 -9.36
C GLN A 98 -10.78 -2.86 -10.51
N ARG A 99 -10.84 -1.55 -10.21
CA ARG A 99 -10.86 -0.50 -11.25
C ARG A 99 -9.57 -0.47 -12.05
N ILE A 100 -8.41 -0.44 -11.38
CA ILE A 100 -7.10 -0.42 -12.04
C ILE A 100 -6.92 -1.66 -12.95
N THR A 101 -7.28 -2.84 -12.44
CA THR A 101 -7.14 -4.09 -13.19
C THR A 101 -8.10 -4.17 -14.38
N ALA A 102 -9.28 -3.55 -14.30
CA ALA A 102 -10.26 -3.49 -15.39
C ALA A 102 -9.99 -2.38 -16.42
N GLU A 103 -9.18 -1.37 -16.09
CA GLU A 103 -9.01 -0.16 -16.92
C GLU A 103 -8.30 -0.42 -18.26
N LYS A 104 -7.52 -1.50 -18.36
CA LYS A 104 -6.84 -1.88 -19.61
C LYS A 104 -6.49 -3.36 -19.66
N SER A 105 -6.12 -3.82 -20.84
CA SER A 105 -5.52 -5.15 -21.03
C SER A 105 -4.09 -5.18 -20.49
N TRP A 106 -3.84 -6.03 -19.51
CA TRP A 106 -2.53 -6.24 -18.91
C TRP A 106 -1.77 -7.37 -19.61
N LYS A 107 -0.48 -7.16 -19.88
CA LYS A 107 0.40 -8.22 -20.38
C LYS A 107 0.86 -9.09 -19.20
N GLY A 108 0.10 -10.13 -18.88
CA GLY A 108 0.39 -11.04 -17.78
C GLY A 108 -0.37 -10.70 -16.49
N LYS A 109 -0.10 -11.45 -15.43
CA LYS A 109 -0.73 -11.27 -14.12
C LYS A 109 -0.21 -9.99 -13.46
N VAL A 110 -1.11 -9.09 -13.07
CA VAL A 110 -0.77 -7.90 -12.28
C VAL A 110 -0.45 -8.33 -10.85
N ARG A 111 0.80 -8.09 -10.43
CA ARG A 111 1.25 -8.37 -9.05
C ARG A 111 0.81 -7.27 -8.11
N VAL A 112 0.39 -7.60 -6.90
CA VAL A 112 0.04 -6.60 -5.88
C VAL A 112 0.94 -6.76 -4.66
N VAL A 113 1.73 -5.73 -4.36
CA VAL A 113 2.65 -5.69 -3.22
C VAL A 113 2.23 -4.56 -2.29
N ALA A 114 2.13 -4.82 -0.99
CA ALA A 114 1.80 -3.82 0.01
C ALA A 114 3.02 -3.47 0.88
N THR A 115 3.13 -2.20 1.28
CA THR A 115 4.14 -1.70 2.23
C THR A 115 3.50 -0.66 3.16
N GLY A 116 4.22 -0.17 4.15
CA GLY A 116 3.74 0.85 5.08
C GLY A 116 3.09 0.29 6.35
N GLY A 117 2.87 1.17 7.33
CA GLY A 117 2.60 0.79 8.72
C GLY A 117 1.34 -0.04 8.94
N TYR A 118 0.29 0.18 8.13
CA TYR A 118 -0.97 -0.56 8.24
C TYR A 118 -1.11 -1.71 7.22
N ALA A 119 -0.08 -2.00 6.41
CA ALA A 119 -0.13 -3.02 5.37
C ALA A 119 -0.51 -4.39 5.92
N LYS A 120 0.21 -4.88 6.94
CA LYS A 120 -0.06 -6.18 7.57
C LYS A 120 -1.50 -6.29 8.09
N LEU A 121 -2.04 -5.23 8.69
CA LEU A 121 -3.40 -5.23 9.24
C LEU A 121 -4.45 -5.34 8.14
N ILE A 122 -4.31 -4.55 7.08
CA ILE A 122 -5.31 -4.47 6.01
C ILE A 122 -5.19 -5.63 5.03
N ALA A 123 -3.98 -5.93 4.56
CA ALA A 123 -3.69 -6.99 3.59
C ALA A 123 -4.08 -8.40 4.09
N ARG A 124 -4.05 -8.65 5.41
CA ARG A 124 -4.32 -10.00 5.97
C ARG A 124 -5.62 -10.67 5.50
N LYS A 125 -6.65 -9.89 5.14
CA LYS A 125 -7.93 -10.41 4.60
C LYS A 125 -8.26 -9.83 3.22
N LEU A 126 -7.23 -9.51 2.45
CA LEU A 126 -7.32 -9.08 1.05
C LEU A 126 -6.52 -10.05 0.20
N PRO A 127 -7.15 -11.11 -0.35
CA PRO A 127 -6.46 -12.09 -1.19
C PRO A 127 -5.86 -11.49 -2.47
N GLU A 128 -6.30 -10.30 -2.86
CA GLU A 128 -5.74 -9.53 -3.96
C GLU A 128 -4.30 -9.07 -3.69
N VAL A 129 -3.91 -8.90 -2.42
CA VAL A 129 -2.54 -8.52 -2.03
C VAL A 129 -1.69 -9.77 -1.86
N GLU A 130 -0.72 -9.96 -2.75
CA GLU A 130 0.09 -11.18 -2.79
C GLU A 130 1.23 -11.17 -1.77
N THR A 131 1.76 -9.99 -1.43
CA THR A 131 2.92 -9.87 -0.55
C THR A 131 2.87 -8.57 0.23
N VAL A 132 3.25 -8.63 1.52
CA VAL A 132 3.55 -7.45 2.32
C VAL A 132 5.06 -7.36 2.48
N HIS A 133 5.67 -6.29 1.99
CA HIS A 133 7.09 -6.02 2.07
C HIS A 133 7.32 -4.70 2.82
N GLU A 134 7.65 -4.79 4.11
CA GLU A 134 7.69 -3.63 5.02
C GLU A 134 8.72 -2.55 4.64
N ASN A 135 9.87 -2.94 4.08
CA ASN A 135 10.96 -2.03 3.76
C ASN A 135 11.06 -1.69 2.27
N LEU A 136 10.00 -1.93 1.49
CA LEU A 136 10.04 -1.82 0.02
C LEU A 136 10.57 -0.45 -0.46
N THR A 137 10.17 0.63 0.21
CA THR A 137 10.61 1.99 -0.12
C THR A 137 12.10 2.18 0.13
N LEU A 138 12.62 1.66 1.24
CA LEU A 138 14.05 1.73 1.56
C LEU A 138 14.87 0.89 0.58
N GLU A 139 14.38 -0.27 0.18
CA GLU A 139 15.01 -1.07 -0.86
C GLU A 139 15.03 -0.36 -2.21
N GLY A 140 13.94 0.31 -2.57
CA GLY A 140 13.87 1.16 -3.75
C GLY A 140 14.92 2.28 -3.73
N LEU A 141 15.05 2.97 -2.60
CA LEU A 141 16.08 4.00 -2.43
C LEU A 141 17.50 3.43 -2.53
N ARG A 142 17.75 2.27 -1.92
CA ARG A 142 19.04 1.56 -2.03
C ARG A 142 19.37 1.24 -3.49
N LEU A 143 18.40 0.70 -4.23
CA LEU A 143 18.55 0.36 -5.65
C LEU A 143 18.84 1.60 -6.52
N VAL A 144 18.07 2.67 -6.33
CA VAL A 144 18.31 3.95 -7.03
C VAL A 144 19.70 4.52 -6.71
N GLY A 145 20.13 4.42 -5.45
CA GLY A 145 21.48 4.79 -5.03
C GLY A 145 22.55 4.00 -5.77
N CYS A 146 22.41 2.67 -5.85
CA CYS A 146 23.34 1.80 -6.59
C CYS A 146 23.42 2.16 -8.09
N MET A 147 22.28 2.46 -8.73
CA MET A 147 22.25 2.82 -10.16
C MET A 147 22.99 4.12 -10.48
N ASN A 148 22.95 5.10 -9.58
CA ASN A 148 23.52 6.43 -9.83
C ASN A 148 24.96 6.61 -9.32
N SER A 149 25.43 5.74 -8.43
CA SER A 149 26.72 5.96 -7.71
C SER A 149 27.93 5.30 -8.36
N GLY A 150 27.77 4.56 -9.47
CA GLY A 150 28.86 3.76 -10.04
C GLY A 150 29.42 2.70 -9.06
N TRP A 151 28.65 2.34 -8.03
CA TRP A 151 29.03 1.43 -6.95
C TRP A 151 28.98 -0.05 -7.37
N SER A 152 29.57 -0.37 -8.51
CA SER A 152 29.79 -1.76 -8.93
C SER A 152 30.77 -2.51 -8.02
N ALA A 153 31.50 -1.81 -7.14
CA ALA A 153 32.53 -2.37 -6.26
C ALA A 153 32.03 -2.89 -4.89
N LEU A 154 30.75 -2.71 -4.53
CA LEU A 154 30.18 -3.20 -3.27
C LEU A 154 28.99 -4.12 -3.55
N GLY A 155 29.25 -5.25 -4.22
CA GLY A 155 28.24 -6.25 -4.61
C GLY A 155 27.32 -6.68 -3.46
N GLU A 156 27.82 -6.68 -2.22
CA GLU A 156 27.02 -6.98 -1.01
C GLU A 156 25.93 -5.95 -0.70
N ILE A 157 26.16 -4.65 -0.97
CA ILE A 157 25.18 -3.59 -0.70
C ILE A 157 24.14 -3.52 -1.81
N CYS A 158 24.53 -3.81 -3.06
CA CYS A 158 23.63 -3.75 -4.20
C CYS A 158 22.81 -5.04 -4.38
N GLY A 159 23.22 -6.17 -3.79
CA GLY A 159 22.48 -7.43 -3.83
C GLY A 159 22.30 -7.95 -5.28
N MET A 160 23.25 -7.60 -6.14
CA MET A 160 23.34 -7.99 -7.55
C MET A 160 24.38 -9.09 -7.71
#